data_AF-A0A3P1SN74-F1
#
_entry.id   AF-A0A3P1SN74-F1
#
_cell.length_a   1.000
_cell.length_b   1.000
_cell.length_c   1.000
_cell.angle_alpha   90.00
_cell.angle_beta   90.00
_cell.angle_gamma   90.00
#
_symmetry.space_group_name_H-M   'P 1'
#
loop_
_entity.id
_entity.type
_entity.pdbx_description
1 polymer ?
#
loop_
_entity_poly.entity_id
_entity_poly.type
_entity_poly.pdbx_seq_one_letter_code
_entity_poly.pdbx_strand_id
1 'polypeptide(L)'
;MRRELFVKRLSASDATFIDSFFIRSNADTSKKKKQKAIVIPKPQIVELSPVFASLPRSEVIHIDTCFYGPLGNTAAIRKAANIGKHSKDWRLQHCIIHESDAPGRFDTIDTGDIFIFELFTEDENFRANAVLVSQTASEDSAAYSALNSLLGSKTSTLISRESLADSLPTRDQEHAISIVLNESFDDPQDKDHNTQITSGSRKISKKAFESMQRRNNEIGDKGEDIIDQWLSTHPYISGKKITRHVWESKINHCAQFDFRATTDTNEEIRLEVKSTTGTLNAPFYVSIGELENMATNLEKTFICRVYALSNETSEIAISGQTQTHAQTILSTSFPDGASLCTSKIEPAKMFDFRPTCFFENGSFNRI
;
A
#
# COMPACT_ATOMS: atom_id res chain seq x y z
N MET A 1 17.06 5.15 19.08
CA MET A 1 15.83 5.35 19.89
C MET A 1 15.33 3.96 20.25
N ARG A 2 14.99 3.66 21.51
CA ARG A 2 14.47 2.33 21.86
C ARG A 2 13.14 2.13 21.14
N ARG A 3 13.00 1.02 20.41
CA ARG A 3 11.75 0.63 19.76
C ARG A 3 10.95 -0.22 20.75
N GLU A 4 9.92 0.37 21.32
CA GLU A 4 8.98 -0.34 22.19
C GLU A 4 7.90 -1.02 21.33
N LEU A 5 7.51 -2.22 21.73
CA LEU A 5 6.43 -2.99 21.11
C LEU A 5 5.20 -2.94 22.01
N PHE A 6 4.06 -2.51 21.46
CA PHE A 6 2.79 -2.63 22.16
C PHE A 6 2.21 -4.02 21.98
N VAL A 7 2.05 -4.75 23.08
CA VAL A 7 1.51 -6.10 23.10
C VAL A 7 0.17 -6.08 23.82
N LYS A 8 -0.85 -6.71 23.23
CA LYS A 8 -2.21 -6.73 23.75
C LYS A 8 -2.88 -8.08 23.54
N ARG A 9 -3.55 -8.57 24.58
CA ARG A 9 -4.53 -9.66 24.48
C ARG A 9 -5.83 -9.10 23.88
N LEU A 10 -6.23 -9.61 22.73
CA LEU A 10 -7.42 -9.14 22.01
C LEU A 10 -8.67 -9.40 22.82
N SER A 11 -9.43 -8.34 23.09
CA SER A 11 -10.79 -8.48 23.57
C SER A 11 -11.73 -8.85 22.41
N ALA A 12 -12.92 -9.32 22.76
CA ALA A 12 -14.00 -9.56 21.81
C ALA A 12 -14.39 -8.33 20.98
N SER A 13 -14.07 -7.12 21.44
CA SER A 13 -14.22 -5.89 20.65
C SER A 13 -13.04 -5.61 19.75
N ASP A 14 -11.81 -5.87 20.20
CA ASP A 14 -10.63 -5.59 19.39
C ASP A 14 -10.65 -6.47 18.14
N ALA A 15 -10.92 -7.78 18.29
CA ALA A 15 -10.94 -8.77 17.19
C ALA A 15 -11.95 -8.47 16.07
N THR A 16 -12.89 -7.54 16.24
CA THR A 16 -13.86 -7.17 15.19
C THR A 16 -13.26 -6.40 14.01
N PHE A 17 -11.98 -6.01 14.08
CA PHE A 17 -11.26 -5.53 12.90
C PHE A 17 -10.98 -6.65 11.89
N ILE A 18 -11.13 -7.93 12.25
CA ILE A 18 -11.06 -9.06 11.32
C ILE A 18 -12.47 -9.37 10.84
N ASP A 19 -12.69 -9.30 9.53
CA ASP A 19 -14.03 -9.33 8.95
C ASP A 19 -14.72 -10.68 9.19
N SER A 20 -14.00 -11.79 9.05
CA SER A 20 -14.54 -13.13 9.32
C SER A 20 -14.95 -13.29 10.79
N PHE A 21 -14.14 -12.82 11.74
CA PHE A 21 -14.51 -12.79 13.17
C PHE A 21 -15.75 -11.92 13.41
N PHE A 22 -15.81 -10.74 12.79
CA PHE A 22 -16.95 -9.82 12.91
C PHE A 22 -18.25 -10.45 12.41
N ILE A 23 -18.21 -11.12 11.25
CA ILE A 23 -19.35 -11.84 10.67
C ILE A 23 -19.79 -12.97 11.59
N ARG A 24 -18.87 -13.87 12.01
CA ARG A 24 -19.17 -14.99 12.91
C ARG A 24 -19.79 -14.52 14.21
N SER A 25 -19.22 -13.48 14.82
CA SER A 25 -19.67 -12.98 16.12
C SER A 25 -21.01 -12.24 16.07
N ASN A 26 -21.49 -11.83 14.89
CA ASN A 26 -22.80 -11.21 14.67
C ASN A 26 -23.87 -12.15 14.11
N ALA A 27 -23.52 -13.39 13.76
CA ALA A 27 -24.49 -14.41 13.36
C ALA A 27 -25.52 -14.70 14.47
N ASP A 28 -25.10 -14.54 15.74
CA ASP A 28 -26.00 -14.52 16.89
C ASP A 28 -26.71 -13.16 17.01
N THR A 29 -27.98 -13.12 16.58
CA THR A 29 -28.81 -11.91 16.56
C THR A 29 -29.06 -11.31 17.94
N SER A 30 -28.84 -12.07 19.03
CA SER A 30 -29.07 -11.60 20.39
C SER A 30 -28.04 -10.58 20.88
N LYS A 31 -26.86 -10.51 20.25
CA LYS A 31 -25.74 -9.63 20.67
C LYS A 31 -24.99 -9.04 19.48
N LYS A 32 -25.66 -8.19 18.70
CA LYS A 32 -25.00 -7.43 17.62
C LYS A 32 -23.88 -6.56 18.18
N LYS A 33 -22.64 -6.90 17.85
CA LYS A 33 -21.46 -6.09 18.14
C LYS A 33 -21.33 -5.03 17.05
N LYS A 34 -21.07 -3.78 17.45
CA LYS A 34 -20.58 -2.78 16.51
C LYS A 34 -19.14 -3.13 16.15
N GLN A 35 -18.79 -3.01 14.88
CA GLN A 35 -17.41 -3.17 14.44
C GLN A 35 -16.56 -2.12 15.14
N LYS A 36 -15.45 -2.56 15.70
CA LYS A 36 -14.59 -1.77 16.57
C LYS A 36 -13.16 -1.86 16.11
N ALA A 37 -12.45 -0.82 16.51
CA ALA A 37 -11.03 -0.62 16.37
C ALA A 37 -10.27 -1.32 17.50
N ILE A 38 -8.95 -1.48 17.33
CA ILE A 38 -8.07 -1.97 18.40
C ILE A 38 -7.84 -0.83 19.40
N VAL A 39 -8.11 -1.09 20.68
CA VAL A 39 -7.95 -0.09 21.74
C VAL A 39 -6.51 -0.07 22.25
N ILE A 40 -5.86 1.09 22.14
CA ILE A 40 -4.53 1.37 22.67
C ILE A 40 -4.70 2.32 23.86
N PRO A 41 -4.37 1.92 25.10
CA PRO A 41 -4.58 2.81 26.24
C PRO A 41 -3.61 4.00 26.19
N LYS A 42 -4.06 5.13 26.74
CA LYS A 42 -3.35 6.42 26.64
C LYS A 42 -1.88 6.37 27.10
N PRO A 43 -1.51 5.73 28.22
CA PRO A 43 -0.11 5.68 28.64
C PRO A 43 0.78 5.04 27.57
N GLN A 44 0.35 3.92 26.98
CA GLN A 44 1.15 3.16 26.02
C GLN A 44 1.33 3.91 24.70
N ILE A 45 0.27 4.53 24.16
CA ILE A 45 0.41 5.24 22.88
C ILE A 45 1.29 6.50 22.99
N VAL A 46 1.26 7.18 24.13
CA VAL A 46 2.14 8.35 24.40
C VAL A 46 3.59 7.92 24.54
N GLU A 47 3.85 6.74 25.11
CA GLU A 47 5.18 6.17 25.20
C GLU A 47 5.68 5.63 23.85
N LEU A 48 4.81 5.10 23.00
CA LEU A 48 5.13 4.77 21.60
C LEU A 48 5.50 6.02 20.79
N SER A 49 4.80 7.14 20.98
CA SER A 49 5.20 8.43 20.42
C SER A 49 4.64 9.62 21.21
N PRO A 50 5.49 10.54 21.70
CA PRO A 50 5.05 11.70 22.49
C PRO A 50 4.06 12.62 21.77
N VAL A 51 4.02 12.60 20.44
CA VAL A 51 3.10 13.42 19.62
C VAL A 51 1.63 13.19 19.98
N PHE A 52 1.27 11.96 20.40
CA PHE A 52 -0.10 11.64 20.80
C PHE A 52 -0.51 12.34 22.10
N ALA A 53 0.41 12.85 22.92
CA ALA A 53 0.06 13.57 24.13
C ALA A 53 -0.61 14.92 23.84
N SER A 54 -0.15 15.60 22.79
CA SER A 54 -0.59 16.95 22.41
C SER A 54 -1.77 16.98 21.45
N LEU A 55 -2.11 15.85 20.84
CA LEU A 55 -3.15 15.82 19.81
C LEU A 55 -4.57 16.10 20.36
N PRO A 56 -5.32 17.01 19.71
CA PRO A 56 -6.71 17.29 20.05
C PRO A 56 -7.61 16.11 19.70
N ARG A 57 -8.81 16.07 20.28
CA ARG A 57 -9.73 14.95 20.10
C ARG A 57 -10.30 14.83 18.67
N SER A 58 -10.31 15.91 17.92
CA SER A 58 -10.79 15.97 16.54
C SER A 58 -9.78 15.47 15.52
N GLU A 59 -8.51 15.34 15.91
CA GLU A 59 -7.44 14.99 14.99
C GLU A 59 -7.16 13.48 15.02
N VAL A 60 -6.80 12.96 13.86
CA VAL A 60 -6.43 11.56 13.66
C VAL A 60 -5.07 11.52 12.97
N ILE A 61 -4.23 10.57 13.37
CA ILE A 61 -2.99 10.30 12.65
C ILE A 61 -3.24 9.19 11.65
N HIS A 62 -3.01 9.44 10.37
CA HIS A 62 -3.02 8.40 9.34
C HIS A 62 -1.77 7.54 9.43
N ILE A 63 -1.94 6.22 9.36
CA ILE A 63 -0.86 5.25 9.55
C ILE A 63 -0.96 4.15 8.50
N ASP A 64 0.12 3.92 7.76
CA ASP A 64 0.26 2.74 6.93
C ASP A 64 0.57 1.53 7.81
N THR A 65 -0.36 0.59 7.91
CA THR A 65 -0.21 -0.59 8.79
C THR A 65 -0.06 -1.87 7.96
N CYS A 66 1.00 -2.62 8.20
CA CYS A 66 1.19 -3.97 7.65
C CYS A 66 0.82 -5.02 8.70
N PHE A 67 -0.16 -5.86 8.40
CA PHE A 67 -0.61 -6.95 9.27
C PHE A 67 0.00 -8.29 8.85
N TYR A 68 0.53 -9.03 9.82
CA TYR A 68 1.19 -10.32 9.65
C TYR A 68 0.58 -11.39 10.56
N GLY A 69 0.79 -12.66 10.22
CA GLY A 69 0.26 -13.81 10.96
C GLY A 69 -1.25 -14.03 10.79
N PRO A 70 -1.83 -15.08 11.41
CA PRO A 70 -1.14 -16.36 11.64
C PRO A 70 -0.78 -16.99 10.26
N LEU A 71 -0.06 -18.12 10.21
CA LEU A 71 0.27 -18.85 8.97
C LEU A 71 1.16 -18.11 7.94
N GLY A 72 2.10 -17.25 8.37
CA GLY A 72 3.19 -16.75 7.51
C GLY A 72 3.48 -15.25 7.60
N ASN A 73 4.40 -14.79 6.76
CA ASN A 73 5.03 -13.46 6.81
C ASN A 73 4.59 -12.50 5.68
N THR A 74 3.64 -12.88 4.82
CA THR A 74 3.10 -11.97 3.80
C THR A 74 2.23 -10.88 4.44
N ALA A 75 2.49 -9.61 4.19
CA ALA A 75 1.73 -8.52 4.79
C ALA A 75 0.32 -8.37 4.17
N ALA A 76 -0.71 -8.14 5.00
CA ALA A 76 -1.96 -7.51 4.59
C ALA A 76 -1.87 -6.00 4.88
N ILE A 77 -1.85 -5.17 3.84
CA ILE A 77 -1.50 -3.74 3.94
C ILE A 77 -2.77 -2.88 4.11
N ARG A 78 -2.72 -1.92 5.05
CA ARG A 78 -3.77 -0.91 5.29
C ARG A 78 -3.20 0.49 5.28
N LYS A 79 -3.35 1.17 4.14
CA LYS A 79 -2.90 2.56 3.94
C LYS A 79 -3.88 3.61 4.50
N ALA A 80 -5.12 3.21 4.77
CA ALA A 80 -6.16 4.11 5.29
C ALA A 80 -6.38 3.98 6.81
N ALA A 81 -5.56 3.21 7.52
CA ALA A 81 -5.70 3.08 8.96
C ALA A 81 -5.37 4.41 9.65
N ASN A 82 -5.98 4.65 10.81
CA ASN A 82 -5.66 5.82 11.60
C ASN A 82 -5.73 5.58 13.10
N ILE A 83 -4.95 6.36 13.85
CA ILE A 83 -5.00 6.40 15.31
C ILE A 83 -5.69 7.69 15.74
N GLY A 84 -6.86 7.53 16.37
CA GLY A 84 -7.71 8.63 16.83
C GLY A 84 -8.01 8.56 18.33
N LYS A 85 -8.19 9.72 18.95
CA LYS A 85 -8.51 9.86 20.38
C LYS A 85 -10.01 9.76 20.62
N HIS A 86 -10.43 8.78 21.41
CA HIS A 86 -11.81 8.62 21.88
C HIS A 86 -11.94 9.12 23.33
N SER A 87 -13.14 9.05 23.91
CA SER A 87 -13.45 9.65 25.22
C SER A 87 -12.53 9.19 26.36
N LYS A 88 -11.99 7.96 26.29
CA LYS A 88 -11.12 7.39 27.33
C LYS A 88 -9.83 6.75 26.80
N ASP A 89 -9.80 6.40 25.51
CA ASP A 89 -8.74 5.58 24.94
C ASP A 89 -8.38 6.05 23.53
N TRP A 90 -7.24 5.58 23.02
CA TRP A 90 -6.88 5.70 21.63
C TRP A 90 -7.29 4.44 20.87
N ARG A 91 -7.54 4.59 19.57
CA ARG A 91 -8.04 3.50 18.74
C ARG A 91 -7.35 3.49 17.40
N LEU A 92 -6.83 2.32 17.00
CA LEU A 92 -6.42 2.05 15.63
C LEU A 92 -7.66 1.65 14.81
N GLN A 93 -8.14 2.56 13.97
CA GLN A 93 -9.38 2.46 13.20
C GLN A 93 -9.09 2.32 11.70
N HIS A 94 -10.14 2.03 10.92
CA HIS A 94 -10.07 1.86 9.46
C HIS A 94 -9.00 0.84 9.00
N CYS A 95 -8.75 -0.17 9.83
CA CYS A 95 -7.76 -1.20 9.61
C CYS A 95 -8.41 -2.58 9.45
N ILE A 96 -9.60 -2.65 8.85
CA ILE A 96 -10.35 -3.90 8.72
C ILE A 96 -9.56 -4.88 7.85
N ILE A 97 -9.42 -6.13 8.28
CA ILE A 97 -8.83 -7.20 7.48
C ILE A 97 -9.92 -8.01 6.82
N HIS A 98 -10.02 -7.92 5.49
CA HIS A 98 -10.97 -8.68 4.69
C HIS A 98 -10.39 -10.01 4.26
N GLU A 99 -11.30 -10.95 4.00
CA GLU A 99 -10.95 -12.27 3.48
C GLU A 99 -10.22 -12.19 2.14
N SER A 100 -10.54 -11.21 1.30
CA SER A 100 -9.88 -10.99 0.00
C SER A 100 -8.40 -10.60 0.12
N ASP A 101 -7.95 -10.11 1.28
CA ASP A 101 -6.56 -9.68 1.46
C ASP A 101 -5.63 -10.87 1.74
N ALA A 102 -6.14 -11.90 2.40
CA ALA A 102 -5.42 -13.14 2.70
C ALA A 102 -6.42 -14.25 3.05
N PRO A 103 -6.97 -14.95 2.04
CA PRO A 103 -8.05 -15.90 2.24
C PRO A 103 -7.73 -16.98 3.30
N GLY A 104 -8.61 -17.13 4.29
CA GLY A 104 -8.54 -18.11 5.37
C GLY A 104 -7.44 -17.84 6.40
N ARG A 105 -6.53 -16.90 6.15
CA ARG A 105 -5.33 -16.72 6.97
C ARG A 105 -5.67 -16.24 8.37
N PHE A 106 -6.55 -15.24 8.47
CA PHE A 106 -6.89 -14.61 9.75
C PHE A 106 -8.12 -15.24 10.43
N ASP A 107 -8.67 -16.32 9.86
CA ASP A 107 -9.90 -16.94 10.35
C ASP A 107 -9.76 -17.59 11.72
N THR A 108 -8.55 -18.02 12.06
CA THR A 108 -8.22 -18.64 13.34
C THR A 108 -8.06 -17.62 14.47
N ILE A 109 -8.09 -16.31 14.17
CA ILE A 109 -8.00 -15.29 15.20
C ILE A 109 -9.31 -15.17 15.98
N ASP A 110 -9.19 -15.19 17.31
CA ASP A 110 -10.29 -15.07 18.27
C ASP A 110 -9.91 -14.16 19.46
N THR A 111 -10.85 -14.02 20.39
CA THR A 111 -10.66 -13.38 21.69
C THR A 111 -9.62 -14.15 22.50
N GLY A 112 -8.68 -13.42 23.10
CA GLY A 112 -7.58 -14.03 23.85
C GLY A 112 -6.28 -14.14 23.06
N ASP A 113 -6.34 -14.06 21.73
CA ASP A 113 -5.15 -14.03 20.88
C ASP A 113 -4.36 -12.73 21.09
N ILE A 114 -3.11 -12.72 20.63
CA ILE A 114 -2.18 -11.64 20.94
C ILE A 114 -1.92 -10.79 19.70
N PHE A 115 -2.01 -9.48 19.89
CA PHE A 115 -1.68 -8.46 18.94
C PHE A 115 -0.40 -7.75 19.38
N ILE A 116 0.58 -7.70 18.49
CA ILE A 116 1.84 -6.96 18.67
C ILE A 116 1.83 -5.81 17.67
N PHE A 117 2.17 -4.61 18.13
CA PHE A 117 2.17 -3.40 17.32
C PHE A 117 3.46 -2.63 17.53
N GLU A 118 4.20 -2.46 16.44
CA GLU A 118 5.40 -1.64 16.37
C GLU A 118 5.08 -0.37 15.58
N LEU A 119 5.27 0.79 16.20
CA LEU A 119 5.03 2.08 15.56
C LEU A 119 6.36 2.69 15.10
N PHE A 120 6.40 3.09 13.84
CA PHE A 120 7.49 3.84 13.24
C PHE A 120 7.05 5.29 13.04
N THR A 121 7.92 6.21 13.42
CA THR A 121 7.72 7.66 13.25
C THR A 121 8.93 8.24 12.55
N GLU A 122 8.73 8.77 11.35
CA GLU A 122 9.77 9.43 10.57
C GLU A 122 9.20 10.67 9.87
N ASP A 123 9.69 11.84 10.27
CA ASP A 123 9.37 13.13 9.62
C ASP A 123 7.85 13.34 9.40
N GLU A 124 7.07 13.15 10.47
CA GLU A 124 5.59 13.22 10.51
C GLU A 124 4.82 12.09 9.80
N ASN A 125 5.53 11.15 9.16
CA ASN A 125 4.93 9.93 8.64
C ASN A 125 4.88 8.86 9.71
N PHE A 126 3.74 8.18 9.78
CA PHE A 126 3.50 7.09 10.72
C PHE A 126 3.30 5.82 9.94
N ARG A 127 4.08 4.81 10.28
CA ARG A 127 3.93 3.46 9.74
C ARG A 127 3.86 2.49 10.90
N ALA A 128 3.29 1.32 10.69
CA ALA A 128 3.25 0.30 11.72
C ALA A 128 3.35 -1.12 11.17
N ASN A 129 4.03 -1.96 11.94
CA ASN A 129 3.94 -3.40 11.80
C ASN A 129 3.01 -3.94 12.88
N ALA A 130 2.10 -4.81 12.48
CA ALA A 130 1.15 -5.48 13.34
C ALA A 130 1.28 -6.99 13.17
N VAL A 131 1.61 -7.73 14.22
CA VAL A 131 1.66 -9.20 14.19
C VAL A 131 0.53 -9.75 15.04
N LEU A 132 -0.24 -10.67 14.46
CA LEU A 132 -1.26 -11.44 15.14
C LEU A 132 -0.74 -12.84 15.43
N VAL A 133 -0.90 -13.27 16.68
CA VAL A 133 -0.44 -14.56 17.18
C VAL A 133 -1.65 -15.30 17.77
N SER A 134 -2.07 -16.36 17.10
CA SER A 134 -3.21 -17.18 17.50
C SER A 134 -2.83 -18.15 18.62
N GLN A 135 -3.70 -18.31 19.61
CA GLN A 135 -3.54 -19.35 20.64
C GLN A 135 -3.82 -20.77 20.10
N THR A 136 -4.48 -20.87 18.94
CA THR A 136 -4.92 -22.15 18.36
C THR A 136 -4.07 -22.60 17.18
N ALA A 137 -3.34 -21.68 16.53
CA ALA A 137 -2.43 -22.03 15.44
C ALA A 137 -1.17 -22.71 16.00
N SER A 138 -0.83 -23.88 15.46
CA SER A 138 0.28 -24.69 15.96
C SER A 138 1.64 -24.01 15.83
N GLU A 139 1.84 -23.25 14.75
CA GLU A 139 3.06 -22.50 14.49
C GLU A 139 3.26 -21.34 15.48
N ASP A 140 2.16 -20.74 15.96
CA ASP A 140 2.18 -19.63 16.93
C ASP A 140 2.37 -20.10 18.38
N SER A 141 2.26 -21.40 18.68
CA SER A 141 2.18 -21.92 20.05
C SER A 141 3.34 -21.45 20.95
N ALA A 142 4.57 -21.47 20.42
CA ALA A 142 5.76 -21.03 21.13
C ALA A 142 5.74 -19.51 21.39
N ALA A 143 5.41 -18.72 20.36
CA ALA A 143 5.30 -17.27 20.45
C ALA A 143 4.19 -16.82 21.40
N TYR A 144 3.01 -17.45 21.29
CA TYR A 144 1.86 -17.20 22.15
C TYR A 144 2.21 -17.45 23.62
N SER A 145 2.84 -18.60 23.94
CA SER A 145 3.24 -18.93 25.31
C SER A 145 4.19 -17.89 25.90
N ALA A 146 5.21 -17.47 25.15
CA ALA A 146 6.17 -16.45 25.56
C ALA A 146 5.50 -15.09 25.81
N LEU A 147 4.70 -14.60 24.85
CA LEU A 147 3.98 -13.34 24.95
C LEU A 147 2.94 -13.35 26.07
N ASN A 148 2.24 -14.46 26.26
CA ASN A 148 1.24 -14.61 27.32
C ASN A 148 1.91 -14.58 28.71
N SER A 149 3.10 -15.16 28.83
CA SER A 149 3.92 -15.06 30.05
C SER A 149 4.35 -13.61 30.33
N LEU A 150 4.83 -12.89 29.30
CA LEU A 150 5.21 -11.46 29.41
C LEU A 150 4.02 -10.56 29.79
N LEU A 151 2.83 -10.84 29.26
CA LEU A 151 1.59 -10.13 29.63
C LEU A 151 1.14 -10.44 31.06
N GLY A 152 1.29 -11.70 31.48
CA GLY A 152 0.74 -12.20 32.75
C GLY A 152 -0.76 -11.93 32.86
N SER A 153 -1.17 -11.29 33.96
CA SER A 153 -2.56 -10.89 34.20
C SER A 153 -2.98 -9.60 33.49
N LYS A 154 -2.04 -8.85 32.88
CA LYS A 154 -2.36 -7.63 32.16
C LYS A 154 -3.04 -7.95 30.83
N THR A 155 -3.86 -7.01 30.34
CA THR A 155 -4.48 -7.08 29.02
C THR A 155 -3.61 -6.47 27.93
N SER A 156 -2.69 -5.57 28.29
CA SER A 156 -1.70 -4.98 27.38
C SER A 156 -0.52 -4.42 28.14
N THR A 157 0.65 -4.37 27.50
CA THR A 157 1.87 -3.75 28.03
C THR A 157 2.75 -3.27 26.87
N LEU A 158 3.72 -2.42 27.18
CA LEU A 158 4.88 -2.23 26.31
C LEU A 158 5.98 -3.20 26.73
N ILE A 159 6.70 -3.73 25.73
CA ILE A 159 7.91 -4.52 25.93
C ILE A 159 8.99 -4.05 24.97
N SER A 160 10.25 -4.16 25.40
CA SER A 160 11.37 -3.99 24.49
C SER A 160 11.47 -5.17 23.52
N ARG A 161 12.05 -4.91 22.35
CA ARG A 161 12.35 -5.95 21.36
C ARG A 161 13.32 -7.00 21.92
N GLU A 162 14.28 -6.58 22.75
CA GLU A 162 15.23 -7.46 23.41
C GLU A 162 14.50 -8.41 24.38
N SER A 163 13.58 -7.89 25.19
CA SER A 163 12.76 -8.72 26.08
C SER A 163 11.90 -9.73 25.32
N LEU A 164 11.37 -9.33 24.14
CA LEU A 164 10.66 -10.27 23.29
C LEU A 164 11.60 -11.34 22.74
N ALA A 165 12.75 -10.94 22.19
CA ALA A 165 13.75 -11.85 21.62
C ALA A 165 14.27 -12.88 22.65
N ASP A 166 14.48 -12.44 23.89
CA ASP A 166 14.97 -13.30 24.99
C ASP A 166 13.89 -14.28 25.50
N SER A 167 12.61 -13.95 25.30
CA SER A 167 11.50 -14.79 25.74
C SER A 167 11.14 -15.91 24.76
N LEU A 168 11.57 -15.81 23.50
CA LEU A 168 11.21 -16.75 22.44
C LEU A 168 12.16 -17.95 22.43
N PRO A 169 11.64 -19.20 22.44
CA PRO A 169 12.48 -20.40 22.56
C PRO A 169 13.35 -20.66 21.33
N THR A 170 12.89 -20.25 20.13
CA THR A 170 13.61 -20.41 18.86
C THR A 170 13.29 -19.27 17.91
N ARG A 171 14.30 -18.78 17.19
CA ARG A 171 14.14 -17.78 16.11
C ARG A 171 13.84 -18.48 14.80
N ASP A 172 12.60 -18.91 14.64
CA ASP A 172 12.11 -19.27 13.31
C ASP A 172 12.01 -17.99 12.48
N GLN A 173 12.82 -17.92 11.41
CA GLN A 173 12.86 -16.76 10.52
C GLN A 173 11.61 -16.67 9.62
N GLU A 174 10.87 -17.77 9.45
CA GLU A 174 9.65 -17.80 8.63
C GLU A 174 8.42 -17.36 9.44
N HIS A 175 8.50 -17.46 10.77
CA HIS A 175 7.42 -17.04 11.66
C HIS A 175 7.17 -15.53 11.58
N ALA A 176 5.90 -15.10 11.58
CA ALA A 176 5.49 -13.69 11.46
C ALA A 176 6.13 -12.77 12.52
N ILE A 177 6.38 -13.31 13.71
CA ILE A 177 7.04 -12.59 14.82
C ILE A 177 8.46 -12.11 14.47
N SER A 178 9.14 -12.76 13.52
CA SER A 178 10.46 -12.34 13.06
C SER A 178 10.45 -10.92 12.49
N ILE A 179 9.31 -10.46 11.93
CA ILE A 179 9.15 -9.11 11.36
C ILE A 179 9.40 -8.02 12.40
N VAL A 180 8.91 -8.18 13.63
CA VAL A 180 9.12 -7.19 14.71
C VAL A 180 10.43 -7.40 15.46
N LEU A 181 11.11 -8.53 15.26
CA LEU A 181 12.42 -8.83 15.85
C LEU A 181 13.57 -8.38 14.97
N ASN A 182 13.41 -8.42 13.65
CA ASN A 182 14.43 -8.00 12.71
C ASN A 182 14.49 -6.45 12.65
N GLU A 183 15.69 -5.91 12.46
CA GLU A 183 15.90 -4.45 12.50
C GLU A 183 15.39 -3.71 11.27
N SER A 184 15.19 -4.43 10.15
CA SER A 184 14.72 -3.88 8.89
C SER A 184 13.20 -3.87 8.81
N PHE A 185 12.63 -2.66 8.76
CA PHE A 185 11.34 -2.47 8.12
C PHE A 185 11.56 -2.71 6.63
N ASP A 186 11.26 -3.91 6.16
CA ASP A 186 11.11 -4.17 4.74
C ASP A 186 9.73 -3.62 4.37
N ASP A 187 9.65 -2.35 3.98
CA ASP A 187 8.47 -1.90 3.24
C ASP A 187 8.39 -2.83 2.01
N PRO A 188 7.31 -3.59 1.83
CA PRO A 188 7.15 -4.43 0.64
C PRO A 188 7.28 -3.60 -0.65
N GLN A 189 7.12 -2.26 -0.56
CA GLN A 189 7.30 -1.30 -1.63
C GLN A 189 8.72 -0.64 -1.67
N ASP A 190 9.50 -0.55 -0.58
CA ASP A 190 10.88 0.02 -0.58
C ASP A 190 11.97 -0.96 -1.04
N LYS A 191 11.65 -2.24 -1.29
CA LYS A 191 12.65 -3.17 -1.86
C LYS A 191 13.19 -2.71 -3.23
N ASP A 192 12.59 -1.70 -3.85
CA ASP A 192 13.04 -1.07 -5.10
C ASP A 192 13.92 0.19 -4.94
N HIS A 193 14.24 0.67 -3.73
CA HIS A 193 14.95 1.95 -3.55
C HIS A 193 16.31 1.90 -2.86
N ASN A 194 16.74 0.75 -2.36
CA ASN A 194 18.08 0.60 -1.75
C ASN A 194 19.16 0.12 -2.72
N THR A 195 18.93 0.20 -4.04
CA THR A 195 20.04 0.16 -4.98
C THR A 195 20.83 1.46 -4.85
N GLN A 196 21.98 1.37 -4.18
CA GLN A 196 23.06 2.33 -4.33
C GLN A 196 23.28 2.54 -5.84
N ILE A 197 22.80 3.67 -6.36
CA ILE A 197 23.15 4.15 -7.69
C ILE A 197 24.65 4.48 -7.65
N THR A 198 25.46 3.45 -7.89
CA THR A 198 26.89 3.57 -8.12
C THR A 198 27.10 3.84 -9.60
N SER A 199 26.78 5.06 -10.00
CA SER A 199 27.35 5.68 -11.20
C SER A 199 27.68 7.15 -10.90
N GLY A 200 28.94 7.40 -10.52
CA GLY A 200 29.55 8.74 -10.48
C GLY A 200 29.02 9.71 -9.41
N SER A 201 28.64 9.20 -8.24
CA SER A 201 27.74 9.82 -7.26
C SER A 201 28.15 11.20 -6.72
N ARG A 202 27.50 12.24 -7.24
CA ARG A 202 27.15 13.41 -6.41
C ARG A 202 26.27 12.87 -5.26
N LYS A 203 26.74 12.95 -4.02
CA LYS A 203 25.95 12.59 -2.84
C LYS A 203 24.69 13.44 -2.83
N ILE A 204 23.55 12.85 -3.13
CA ILE A 204 22.24 13.48 -2.98
C ILE A 204 21.92 13.43 -1.48
N SER A 205 21.63 14.58 -0.87
CA SER A 205 21.22 14.61 0.53
C SER A 205 19.82 14.00 0.69
N LYS A 206 19.51 13.45 1.87
CA LYS A 206 18.17 12.92 2.20
C LYS A 206 17.06 13.91 1.82
N LYS A 207 17.22 15.18 2.22
CA LYS A 207 16.32 16.29 1.88
C LYS A 207 16.14 16.50 0.37
N ALA A 208 17.21 16.36 -0.41
CA ALA A 208 17.13 16.49 -1.86
C ALA A 208 16.38 15.29 -2.47
N PHE A 209 16.57 14.08 -1.95
CA PHE A 209 15.82 12.90 -2.35
C PHE A 209 14.32 13.04 -2.06
N GLU A 210 13.96 13.44 -0.84
CA GLU A 210 12.57 13.69 -0.42
C GLU A 210 11.90 14.76 -1.30
N SER A 211 12.62 15.86 -1.59
CA SER A 211 12.11 16.90 -2.47
C SER A 211 11.89 16.41 -3.91
N MET A 212 12.73 15.49 -4.41
CA MET A 212 12.54 14.88 -5.72
C MET A 212 11.33 13.92 -5.71
N GLN A 213 11.18 13.12 -4.66
CA GLN A 213 10.06 12.19 -4.53
C GLN A 213 8.73 12.93 -4.45
N ARG A 214 8.63 13.96 -3.58
CA ARG A 214 7.42 14.80 -3.49
C ARG A 214 7.05 15.42 -4.83
N ARG A 215 8.04 15.99 -5.53
CA ARG A 215 7.83 16.56 -6.85
C ARG A 215 7.37 15.52 -7.87
N ASN A 216 7.91 14.30 -7.83
CA ASN A 216 7.49 13.22 -8.73
C ASN A 216 6.05 12.78 -8.46
N ASN A 217 5.64 12.69 -7.19
CA ASN A 217 4.27 12.39 -6.81
C ASN A 217 3.31 13.48 -7.28
N GLU A 218 3.64 14.76 -7.04
CA GLU A 218 2.85 15.90 -7.53
C GLU A 218 2.70 15.91 -9.06
N ILE A 219 3.73 15.48 -9.79
CA ILE A 219 3.68 15.33 -11.26
C ILE A 219 2.76 14.16 -11.67
N GLY A 220 2.81 13.04 -10.93
CA GLY A 220 1.92 11.89 -11.12
C GLY A 220 0.46 12.30 -10.94
N ASP A 221 0.11 12.80 -9.76
CA ASP A 221 -1.24 13.21 -9.36
C ASP A 221 -1.84 14.21 -10.37
N LYS A 222 -1.08 15.25 -10.74
CA LYS A 222 -1.52 16.24 -11.73
C LYS A 222 -1.83 15.62 -13.09
N GLY A 223 -1.02 14.64 -13.53
CA GLY A 223 -1.28 14.00 -14.81
C GLY A 223 -2.49 13.09 -14.78
N GLU A 224 -2.74 12.38 -13.68
CA GLU A 224 -3.97 11.61 -13.51
C GLU A 224 -5.20 12.52 -13.49
N ASP A 225 -5.16 13.66 -12.78
CA ASP A 225 -6.22 14.68 -12.79
C ASP A 225 -6.51 15.19 -14.21
N ILE A 226 -5.47 15.43 -15.01
CA ILE A 226 -5.60 15.86 -16.41
C ILE A 226 -6.27 14.77 -17.26
N ILE A 227 -5.90 13.50 -17.06
CA ILE A 227 -6.52 12.38 -17.79
C ILE A 227 -7.98 12.19 -17.39
N ASP A 228 -8.34 12.34 -16.11
CA ASP A 228 -9.73 12.27 -15.64
C ASP A 228 -10.62 13.35 -16.31
N GLN A 229 -10.11 14.58 -16.35
CA GLN A 229 -10.76 15.69 -17.05
C GLN A 229 -10.86 15.42 -18.55
N TRP A 230 -9.81 14.90 -19.17
CA TRP A 230 -9.78 14.58 -20.59
C TRP A 230 -10.79 13.48 -20.94
N LEU A 231 -10.85 12.38 -20.17
CA LEU A 231 -11.80 11.30 -20.37
C LEU A 231 -13.26 11.78 -20.23
N SER A 232 -13.50 12.74 -19.35
CA SER A 232 -14.81 13.40 -19.20
C SER A 232 -15.27 14.14 -20.47
N THR A 233 -14.36 14.47 -21.39
CA THR A 233 -14.69 15.04 -22.71
C THR A 233 -15.15 14.00 -23.75
N HIS A 234 -15.21 12.72 -23.37
CA HIS A 234 -15.58 11.59 -24.23
C HIS A 234 -14.69 11.45 -25.48
N PRO A 235 -13.36 11.33 -25.29
CA PRO A 235 -12.40 11.25 -26.39
C PRO A 235 -12.54 9.94 -27.17
N TYR A 236 -11.81 9.85 -28.30
CA TYR A 236 -11.67 8.61 -29.05
C TYR A 236 -10.33 7.97 -28.73
N ILE A 237 -10.34 6.68 -28.40
CA ILE A 237 -9.14 5.87 -28.18
C ILE A 237 -9.22 4.68 -29.13
N SER A 238 -8.20 4.49 -29.97
CA SER A 238 -8.16 3.42 -30.98
C SER A 238 -9.44 3.37 -31.85
N GLY A 239 -9.96 4.54 -32.23
CA GLY A 239 -11.16 4.68 -33.06
C GLY A 239 -12.49 4.49 -32.34
N LYS A 240 -12.50 4.21 -31.03
CA LYS A 240 -13.71 3.98 -30.23
C LYS A 240 -13.96 5.15 -29.29
N LYS A 241 -15.20 5.61 -29.18
CA LYS A 241 -15.54 6.75 -28.31
C LYS A 241 -15.67 6.29 -26.87
N ILE A 242 -15.05 6.98 -25.93
CA ILE A 242 -15.23 6.73 -24.50
C ILE A 242 -16.59 7.28 -24.06
N THR A 243 -17.39 6.44 -23.38
CA THR A 243 -18.73 6.79 -22.88
C THR A 243 -18.80 6.92 -21.37
N ARG A 244 -17.91 6.23 -20.64
CA ARG A 244 -17.78 6.31 -19.18
C ARG A 244 -16.38 5.91 -18.77
N HIS A 245 -15.93 6.40 -17.61
CA HIS A 245 -14.69 5.96 -16.98
C HIS A 245 -14.81 5.95 -15.45
N VAL A 246 -13.90 5.21 -14.82
CA VAL A 246 -13.72 5.11 -13.38
C VAL A 246 -12.24 5.23 -13.10
N TRP A 247 -11.88 6.10 -12.14
CA TRP A 247 -10.52 6.24 -11.63
C TRP A 247 -10.28 5.13 -10.59
N GLU A 248 -9.73 4.00 -11.05
CA GLU A 248 -9.53 2.80 -10.25
C GLU A 248 -8.45 2.99 -9.19
N SER A 249 -7.30 3.59 -9.53
CA SER A 249 -6.18 3.78 -8.59
C SER A 249 -6.55 4.67 -7.38
N LYS A 250 -7.54 5.55 -7.55
CA LYS A 250 -8.12 6.38 -6.48
C LYS A 250 -9.05 5.60 -5.53
N ILE A 251 -9.68 4.53 -6.00
CA ILE A 251 -10.58 3.66 -5.21
C ILE A 251 -9.79 2.49 -4.60
N ASN A 252 -8.85 1.94 -5.36
CA ASN A 252 -8.01 0.81 -5.01
C ASN A 252 -6.54 1.13 -5.33
N HIS A 253 -5.78 1.50 -4.31
CA HIS A 253 -4.34 1.80 -4.44
C HIS A 253 -3.48 0.58 -4.85
N CYS A 254 -4.06 -0.63 -4.91
CA CYS A 254 -3.42 -1.83 -5.44
C CYS A 254 -3.84 -2.13 -6.88
N ALA A 255 -4.59 -1.23 -7.54
CA ALA A 255 -4.94 -1.40 -8.94
C ALA A 255 -3.66 -1.43 -9.81
N GLN A 256 -3.63 -2.33 -10.79
CA GLN A 256 -2.51 -2.47 -11.74
C GLN A 256 -2.62 -1.50 -12.94
N PHE A 257 -3.50 -0.50 -12.82
CA PHE A 257 -3.78 0.52 -13.80
C PHE A 257 -4.61 1.65 -13.16
N ASP A 258 -4.56 2.86 -13.74
CA ASP A 258 -5.20 4.04 -13.17
C ASP A 258 -6.68 4.16 -13.49
N PHE A 259 -7.07 3.94 -14.76
CA PHE A 259 -8.44 4.14 -15.21
C PHE A 259 -9.01 2.91 -15.91
N ARG A 260 -10.27 2.62 -15.59
CA ARG A 260 -11.13 1.73 -16.38
C ARG A 260 -12.09 2.58 -17.20
N ALA A 261 -12.12 2.41 -18.51
CA ALA A 261 -13.04 3.13 -19.39
C ALA A 261 -13.90 2.14 -20.19
N THR A 262 -15.11 2.55 -20.54
CA THR A 262 -15.99 1.81 -21.44
C THR A 262 -16.25 2.61 -22.71
N THR A 263 -16.22 1.93 -23.83
CA THR A 263 -16.45 2.53 -25.15
C THR A 263 -17.93 2.58 -25.53
N ASP A 264 -18.24 3.21 -26.66
CA ASP A 264 -19.55 3.18 -27.33
C ASP A 264 -19.93 1.79 -27.85
N THR A 265 -18.95 0.93 -28.11
CA THR A 265 -19.15 -0.50 -28.40
C THR A 265 -19.29 -1.36 -27.14
N ASN A 266 -19.40 -0.73 -25.96
CA ASN A 266 -19.49 -1.38 -24.65
C ASN A 266 -18.27 -2.26 -24.30
N GLU A 267 -17.12 -1.95 -24.89
CA GLU A 267 -15.85 -2.61 -24.59
C GLU A 267 -15.15 -1.91 -23.43
N GLU A 268 -14.58 -2.70 -22.53
CA GLU A 268 -13.75 -2.19 -21.46
C GLU A 268 -12.29 -2.06 -21.92
N ILE A 269 -11.71 -0.90 -21.67
CA ILE A 269 -10.27 -0.63 -21.82
C ILE A 269 -9.70 -0.14 -20.49
N ARG A 270 -8.38 -0.29 -20.34
CA ARG A 270 -7.60 0.12 -19.18
C ARG A 270 -6.55 1.12 -19.59
N LEU A 271 -6.33 2.13 -18.77
CA LEU A 271 -5.36 3.18 -19.03
C LEU A 271 -4.40 3.28 -17.84
N GLU A 272 -3.12 3.30 -18.15
CA GLU A 272 -2.02 3.57 -17.22
C GLU A 272 -1.45 4.96 -17.53
N VAL A 273 -1.43 5.87 -16.56
CA VAL A 273 -0.99 7.25 -16.75
C VAL A 273 0.46 7.40 -16.34
N LYS A 274 1.28 7.89 -17.26
CA LYS A 274 2.70 8.21 -16.99
C LYS A 274 2.96 9.67 -17.29
N SER A 275 3.29 10.43 -16.25
CA SER A 275 3.45 11.88 -16.33
C SER A 275 4.91 12.32 -16.34
N THR A 276 5.22 13.45 -16.97
CA THR A 276 6.55 14.07 -16.94
C THR A 276 6.50 15.56 -17.28
N THR A 277 7.36 16.37 -16.67
CA THR A 277 7.60 17.76 -17.13
C THR A 277 8.52 17.82 -18.35
N GLY A 278 9.09 16.69 -18.77
CA GLY A 278 9.98 16.58 -19.92
C GLY A 278 9.22 16.34 -21.23
N THR A 279 9.95 15.88 -22.25
CA THR A 279 9.40 15.55 -23.57
C THR A 279 8.63 14.22 -23.55
N LEU A 280 7.80 13.95 -24.57
CA LEU A 280 7.15 12.66 -24.82
C LEU A 280 8.11 11.45 -24.66
N ASN A 281 9.33 11.59 -25.16
CA ASN A 281 10.36 10.54 -25.15
C ASN A 281 11.15 10.41 -23.85
N ALA A 282 10.80 11.17 -22.81
CA ALA A 282 11.45 11.02 -21.51
C ALA A 282 11.19 9.61 -20.96
N PRO A 283 12.22 8.88 -20.48
CA PRO A 283 12.04 7.57 -19.91
C PRO A 283 11.08 7.56 -18.73
N PHE A 284 10.41 6.42 -18.52
CA PHE A 284 9.54 6.19 -17.36
C PHE A 284 9.71 4.77 -16.85
N TYR A 285 9.13 4.48 -15.69
CA TYR A 285 9.21 3.17 -15.05
C TYR A 285 7.82 2.51 -15.08
N VAL A 286 7.81 1.20 -15.27
CA VAL A 286 6.59 0.36 -15.27
C VAL A 286 6.81 -0.78 -14.30
N SER A 287 5.89 -0.92 -13.34
CA SER A 287 5.95 -1.99 -12.33
C SER A 287 5.63 -3.35 -12.95
N ILE A 288 6.03 -4.44 -12.27
CA ILE A 288 5.69 -5.79 -12.71
C ILE A 288 4.17 -6.01 -12.80
N GLY A 289 3.39 -5.46 -11.85
CA GLY A 289 1.93 -5.58 -11.87
C GLY A 289 1.31 -4.88 -13.09
N GLU A 290 1.82 -3.71 -13.47
CA GLU A 290 1.42 -3.03 -14.70
C GLU A 290 1.79 -3.85 -15.95
N LEU A 291 2.99 -4.44 -15.99
CA LEU A 291 3.42 -5.31 -17.09
C LEU A 291 2.54 -6.56 -17.21
N GLU A 292 2.22 -7.23 -16.10
CA GLU A 292 1.32 -8.37 -16.06
C GLU A 292 -0.08 -8.00 -16.57
N ASN A 293 -0.59 -6.85 -16.14
CA ASN A 293 -1.86 -6.32 -16.63
C ASN A 293 -1.83 -6.02 -18.14
N MET A 294 -0.74 -5.45 -18.66
CA MET A 294 -0.57 -5.24 -20.11
C MET A 294 -0.45 -6.56 -20.89
N ALA A 295 0.25 -7.54 -20.36
CA ALA A 295 0.52 -8.81 -21.03
C ALA A 295 -0.70 -9.74 -21.11
N THR A 296 -1.55 -9.73 -20.08
CA THR A 296 -2.71 -10.61 -19.97
C THR A 296 -3.97 -10.06 -20.65
N ASN A 297 -4.06 -8.74 -20.82
CA ASN A 297 -5.27 -8.10 -21.34
C ASN A 297 -5.14 -7.72 -22.81
N LEU A 298 -5.52 -8.67 -23.67
CA LEU A 298 -5.53 -8.59 -25.14
C LEU A 298 -6.00 -7.21 -25.64
N GLU A 299 -5.03 -6.38 -26.06
CA GLU A 299 -5.22 -5.09 -26.76
C GLU A 299 -6.06 -4.04 -26.04
N LYS A 300 -6.27 -4.21 -24.73
CA LYS A 300 -7.17 -3.35 -23.95
C LYS A 300 -6.46 -2.42 -22.98
N THR A 301 -5.14 -2.55 -22.82
CA THR A 301 -4.36 -1.70 -21.93
C THR A 301 -3.52 -0.70 -22.73
N PHE A 302 -3.71 0.59 -22.47
CA PHE A 302 -2.96 1.67 -23.10
C PHE A 302 -2.18 2.45 -22.05
N ILE A 303 -1.04 3.02 -22.46
CA ILE A 303 -0.32 4.01 -21.66
C ILE A 303 -0.72 5.40 -22.14
N CYS A 304 -1.24 6.21 -21.23
CA CYS A 304 -1.50 7.64 -21.43
C CYS A 304 -0.28 8.43 -20.95
N ARG A 305 0.47 9.02 -21.88
CA ARG A 305 1.58 9.91 -21.53
C ARG A 305 1.09 11.34 -21.41
N VAL A 306 1.24 11.92 -20.22
CA VAL A 306 1.13 13.36 -20.00
C VAL A 306 2.54 13.95 -19.98
N TYR A 307 2.87 14.78 -20.96
CA TYR A 307 4.22 15.34 -21.12
C TYR A 307 4.17 16.84 -21.35
N ALA A 308 5.35 17.47 -21.34
CA ALA A 308 5.49 18.93 -21.31
C ALA A 308 4.63 19.56 -20.19
N LEU A 309 4.46 18.83 -19.08
CA LEU A 309 3.58 19.23 -17.99
C LEU A 309 4.14 20.47 -17.29
N SER A 310 3.33 21.53 -17.29
CA SER A 310 3.55 22.77 -16.55
C SER A 310 2.32 23.07 -15.70
N ASN A 311 2.27 24.26 -15.09
CA ASN A 311 1.06 24.70 -14.37
C ASN A 311 -0.06 25.16 -15.33
N GLU A 312 0.26 25.46 -16.58
CA GLU A 312 -0.67 26.08 -17.55
C GLU A 312 -0.96 25.16 -18.74
N THR A 313 -0.04 24.24 -19.03
CA THR A 313 -0.01 23.47 -20.27
C THR A 313 0.36 22.02 -20.04
N SER A 314 -0.17 21.13 -20.87
CA SER A 314 0.32 19.75 -21.01
C SER A 314 -0.08 19.16 -22.35
N GLU A 315 0.67 18.19 -22.84
CA GLU A 315 0.31 17.41 -24.01
C GLU A 315 -0.03 15.97 -23.60
N ILE A 316 -0.98 15.36 -24.31
CA ILE A 316 -1.41 13.98 -24.10
C ILE A 316 -1.08 13.16 -25.35
N ALA A 317 -0.40 12.03 -25.14
CA ALA A 317 -0.23 11.00 -26.16
C ALA A 317 -0.66 9.63 -25.63
N ILE A 318 -1.18 8.77 -26.50
CA ILE A 318 -1.61 7.42 -26.14
C ILE A 318 -0.74 6.42 -26.88
N SER A 319 -0.29 5.38 -26.18
CA SER A 319 0.47 4.30 -26.79
C SER A 319 -0.39 3.51 -27.79
N GLY A 320 0.26 2.84 -28.73
CA GLY A 320 -0.31 1.69 -29.43
C GLY A 320 -0.49 0.48 -28.50
N GLN A 321 -0.57 -0.70 -29.11
CA GLN A 321 -0.71 -1.98 -28.41
C GLN A 321 0.49 -2.24 -27.48
N THR A 322 0.22 -2.45 -26.19
CA THR A 322 1.25 -2.65 -25.15
C THR A 322 1.59 -4.12 -24.91
N GLN A 323 0.69 -5.03 -25.26
CA GLN A 323 0.74 -6.44 -24.86
C GLN A 323 2.03 -7.15 -25.28
N THR A 324 2.39 -7.08 -26.57
CA THR A 324 3.57 -7.79 -27.09
C THR A 324 4.86 -7.29 -26.43
N HIS A 325 4.95 -5.99 -26.16
CA HIS A 325 6.09 -5.40 -25.47
C HIS A 325 6.16 -5.88 -24.02
N ALA A 326 5.03 -5.88 -23.30
CA ALA A 326 4.97 -6.37 -21.92
C ALA A 326 5.34 -7.87 -21.82
N GLN A 327 4.81 -8.71 -22.72
CA GLN A 327 5.16 -10.13 -22.79
C GLN A 327 6.65 -10.34 -23.06
N THR A 328 7.24 -9.53 -23.94
CA THR A 328 8.68 -9.57 -24.22
C THR A 328 9.49 -9.26 -22.96
N ILE A 329 9.14 -8.20 -22.23
CA ILE A 329 9.81 -7.82 -20.98
C ILE A 329 9.69 -8.94 -19.94
N LEU A 330 8.49 -9.47 -19.71
CA LEU A 330 8.21 -10.53 -18.73
C LEU A 330 8.87 -11.86 -19.07
N SER A 331 9.16 -12.13 -20.35
CA SER A 331 9.86 -13.33 -20.80
C SER A 331 11.38 -13.29 -20.59
N THR A 332 11.93 -12.15 -20.15
CA THR A 332 13.36 -12.00 -19.91
C THR A 332 13.79 -12.90 -18.75
N SER A 333 14.80 -13.74 -18.97
CA SER A 333 15.35 -14.58 -17.91
C SER A 333 16.27 -13.77 -17.00
N PHE A 334 16.14 -14.03 -15.69
CA PHE A 334 17.01 -13.46 -14.67
C PHE A 334 17.82 -14.59 -14.01
N PRO A 335 19.01 -14.28 -13.44
CA PRO A 335 19.76 -15.26 -12.65
C PRO A 335 18.94 -15.82 -11.49
N ASP A 336 19.28 -17.03 -11.04
CA ASP A 336 18.61 -17.66 -9.89
C ASP A 336 18.58 -16.74 -8.67
N GLY A 337 17.39 -16.59 -8.07
CA GLY A 337 17.15 -15.70 -6.94
C GLY A 337 16.93 -14.23 -7.29
N ALA A 338 16.98 -13.84 -8.57
CA ALA A 338 16.59 -12.51 -9.02
C ALA A 338 15.20 -12.53 -9.69
N SER A 339 14.42 -11.47 -9.46
CA SER A 339 13.12 -11.25 -10.10
C SER A 339 13.00 -9.84 -10.65
N LEU A 340 12.17 -9.67 -11.69
CA LEU A 340 11.80 -8.36 -12.19
C LEU A 340 10.86 -7.69 -11.18
N CYS A 341 11.18 -6.48 -10.73
CA CYS A 341 10.28 -5.64 -9.94
C CYS A 341 9.72 -4.50 -10.79
N THR A 342 10.61 -3.76 -11.43
CA THR A 342 10.27 -2.59 -12.25
C THR A 342 11.16 -2.54 -13.50
N SER A 343 10.60 -2.11 -14.62
CA SER A 343 11.33 -1.90 -15.88
C SER A 343 11.37 -0.44 -16.26
N LYS A 344 12.55 0.06 -16.66
CA LYS A 344 12.70 1.39 -17.25
C LYS A 344 12.42 1.31 -18.75
N ILE A 345 11.42 2.06 -19.18
CA ILE A 345 10.98 2.14 -20.57
C ILE A 345 11.58 3.36 -21.24
N GLU A 346 12.11 3.15 -22.45
CA GLU A 346 12.44 4.22 -23.39
C GLU A 346 11.31 4.34 -24.42
N PRO A 347 10.43 5.37 -24.33
CA PRO A 347 9.17 5.44 -25.10
C PRO A 347 9.36 5.19 -26.60
N ALA A 348 10.31 5.91 -27.21
CA ALA A 348 10.58 5.86 -28.64
C ALA A 348 11.05 4.49 -29.16
N LYS A 349 11.49 3.58 -28.28
CA LYS A 349 11.94 2.23 -28.65
C LYS A 349 10.88 1.17 -28.42
N MET A 350 9.92 1.43 -27.54
CA MET A 350 8.98 0.41 -27.07
C MET A 350 7.53 0.68 -27.42
N PHE A 351 7.10 1.93 -27.58
CA PHE A 351 5.69 2.24 -27.77
C PHE A 351 5.51 3.27 -28.88
N ASP A 352 4.58 3.00 -29.80
CA ASP A 352 4.10 3.97 -30.79
C ASP A 352 3.14 4.95 -30.11
N PHE A 353 3.66 6.04 -29.55
CA PHE A 353 2.84 7.09 -28.94
C PHE A 353 2.29 8.03 -30.00
N ARG A 354 0.96 8.23 -29.97
CA ARG A 354 0.26 9.16 -30.87
C ARG A 354 -0.19 10.39 -30.09
N PRO A 355 0.35 11.58 -30.39
CA PRO A 355 -0.16 12.84 -29.83
C PRO A 355 -1.66 12.96 -30.14
N THR A 356 -2.46 13.27 -29.13
CA THR A 356 -3.92 13.23 -29.22
C THR A 356 -4.53 14.61 -28.98
N CYS A 357 -4.05 15.34 -27.96
CA CYS A 357 -4.53 16.68 -27.65
C CYS A 357 -3.50 17.48 -26.85
N PHE A 358 -3.72 18.78 -26.81
CA PHE A 358 -3.05 19.73 -25.94
C PHE A 358 -4.06 20.29 -24.93
N PHE A 359 -3.66 20.39 -23.68
CA PHE A 359 -4.40 21.06 -22.62
C PHE A 359 -3.75 22.42 -22.38
N GLU A 360 -4.53 23.48 -22.53
CA GLU A 360 -4.09 24.86 -22.31
C GLU A 360 -5.19 25.63 -21.60
N ASN A 361 -4.86 26.34 -20.53
CA ASN A 361 -5.79 27.27 -19.86
C ASN A 361 -7.15 26.62 -19.51
N GLY A 362 -7.14 25.36 -19.07
CA GLY A 362 -8.36 24.65 -18.66
C GLY A 362 -9.17 24.03 -19.80
N SER A 363 -8.66 24.02 -21.03
CA SER A 363 -9.39 23.49 -22.20
C SER A 363 -8.53 22.50 -23.00
N PHE A 364 -9.18 21.47 -23.55
CA PHE A 364 -8.54 20.49 -24.43
C PHE A 364 -8.73 20.89 -25.91
N ASN A 365 -7.61 20.98 -26.62
CA ASN A 365 -7.54 21.25 -28.06
C ASN A 365 -7.03 20.00 -28.77
N ARG A 366 -7.71 19.54 -29.83
CA ARG A 366 -7.23 18.42 -30.65
C ARG A 366 -6.04 18.86 -31.50
N ILE A 367 -5.07 17.95 -31.66
CA ILE A 367 -3.91 18.14 -32.54
C ILE A 367 -4.31 17.89 -34.00
#